data_AF-A0AAE3JSQ2-F1
#
_entry.id   AF-A0AAE3JSQ2-F1
#
_cell.length_a   1.000
_cell.length_b   1.000
_cell.length_c   1.000
_cell.angle_alpha   90.00
_cell.angle_beta   90.00
_cell.angle_gamma   90.00
#
_symmetry.space_group_name_H-M   'P 1'
#
loop_
_entity.id
_entity.type
_entity.pdbx_description
1 polymer ?
#
loop_
_entity_poly.entity_id
_entity_poly.type
_entity_poly.pdbx_seq_one_letter_code
_entity_poly.pdbx_strand_id
1 'polypeptide(L)'
;MDATTLNKIIAGSKPLGFGDIMSRSFDLFKKVWLQGFLTLILTFVCLVPFYLLLYIPLVFMGISDPDMLGKDKMSTPAIIWMAVFLPIIVMAAMVVSIAFTSAFLRICKQKDSGATGADDYFFFFKGRYFGKMIVLGLIAFGLSIIGALLCGVGLLYLIVPLSLIPAFFAFRPEMSPMEIVKAGFQLGNKNWLVIFGLIIVMGIVAELGIILCGIGILFTAMLSKIPLYFIYKDGVGFNGQNVPLEE
;
A
#
# COMPACT_ATOMS: atom_id res chain seq x y z
N MET A 1 -8.96 -21.10 6.75
CA MET A 1 -7.65 -21.75 6.90
C MET A 1 -6.97 -21.13 8.10
N ASP A 2 -6.43 -21.93 9.01
CA ASP A 2 -5.81 -21.43 10.25
C ASP A 2 -4.39 -20.90 10.00
N ALA A 3 -3.89 -20.05 10.91
CA ALA A 3 -2.54 -19.48 10.80
C ALA A 3 -1.44 -20.55 10.71
N THR A 4 -1.62 -21.70 11.38
CA THR A 4 -0.65 -22.80 11.37
C THR A 4 -0.47 -23.41 9.98
N THR A 5 -1.56 -23.60 9.22
CA THR A 5 -1.50 -24.10 7.85
C THR A 5 -0.83 -23.08 6.92
N LEU A 6 -1.12 -21.79 7.08
CA LEU A 6 -0.48 -20.73 6.31
C LEU A 6 1.04 -20.72 6.53
N ASN A 7 1.48 -20.85 7.78
CA ASN A 7 2.91 -20.91 8.12
C ASN A 7 3.60 -22.07 7.41
N LYS A 8 2.96 -23.25 7.35
CA LYS A 8 3.51 -24.43 6.66
C LYS A 8 3.61 -24.20 5.15
N ILE A 9 2.61 -23.56 4.55
CA ILE A 9 2.61 -23.20 3.11
C ILE A 9 3.77 -22.24 2.82
N ILE A 10 3.89 -21.16 3.61
CA ILE A 10 4.97 -20.18 3.43
C ILE A 10 6.33 -20.83 3.66
N ALA A 11 6.48 -21.69 4.67
CA ALA A 11 7.75 -22.37 4.93
C ALA A 11 8.14 -23.33 3.79
N GLY A 12 7.18 -24.11 3.28
CA GLY A 12 7.39 -25.11 2.24
C GLY A 12 7.44 -24.58 0.80
N SER A 13 7.08 -23.31 0.55
CA SER A 13 7.12 -22.73 -0.80
C SER A 13 8.55 -22.63 -1.36
N LYS A 14 8.70 -22.62 -2.69
CA LYS A 14 10.01 -22.36 -3.30
C LYS A 14 10.43 -20.90 -3.05
N PRO A 15 11.74 -20.60 -2.99
CA PRO A 15 12.21 -19.20 -2.97
C PRO A 15 11.64 -18.40 -4.14
N LEU A 16 11.31 -17.13 -3.89
CA LEU A 16 10.74 -16.26 -4.92
C LEU A 16 11.78 -15.95 -6.02
N GLY A 17 11.37 -16.05 -7.27
CA GLY A 17 12.20 -15.73 -8.43
C GLY A 17 12.09 -14.25 -8.82
N PHE A 18 13.09 -13.44 -8.48
CA PHE A 18 13.11 -11.99 -8.77
C PHE A 18 12.78 -11.68 -10.24
N GLY A 19 13.55 -12.24 -11.18
CA GLY A 19 13.43 -11.89 -12.61
C GLY A 19 12.10 -12.33 -13.22
N ASP A 20 11.59 -13.49 -12.80
CA ASP A 20 10.31 -14.02 -13.26
C ASP A 20 9.12 -13.17 -12.75
N ILE A 21 9.13 -12.82 -11.46
CA ILE A 21 8.11 -11.92 -10.88
C ILE A 21 8.15 -10.56 -11.57
N MET A 22 9.34 -10.00 -11.79
CA MET A 22 9.51 -8.72 -12.48
C MET A 22 8.95 -8.78 -13.91
N SER A 23 9.32 -9.79 -14.70
CA SER A 23 8.85 -9.95 -16.08
C SER A 23 7.33 -10.08 -16.15
N ARG A 24 6.75 -10.96 -15.34
CA ARG A 24 5.29 -11.14 -15.28
C ARG A 24 4.57 -9.88 -14.81
N SER A 25 5.20 -9.07 -13.96
CA SER A 25 4.65 -7.77 -13.53
C SER A 25 4.54 -6.79 -14.69
N PHE A 26 5.54 -6.72 -15.58
CA PHE A 26 5.46 -5.90 -16.80
C PHE A 26 4.38 -6.39 -17.76
N ASP A 27 4.22 -7.70 -17.93
CA ASP A 27 3.18 -8.24 -18.80
C ASP A 27 1.78 -8.01 -18.26
N LEU A 28 1.58 -8.12 -16.95
CA LEU A 28 0.31 -7.82 -16.32
C LEU A 28 0.02 -6.31 -16.36
N PHE A 29 1.03 -5.45 -16.17
CA PHE A 29 0.87 -4.00 -16.24
C PHE A 29 0.25 -3.54 -17.56
N LYS A 30 0.66 -4.12 -18.70
CA LYS A 30 0.07 -3.83 -20.01
C LYS A 30 -1.45 -4.05 -20.05
N LYS A 31 -1.99 -4.94 -19.20
CA LYS A 31 -3.43 -5.23 -19.08
C LYS A 31 -4.14 -4.36 -18.04
N VAL A 32 -3.43 -3.89 -17.01
CA VAL A 32 -4.03 -3.22 -15.83
C VAL A 32 -3.62 -1.75 -15.66
N TRP A 33 -2.89 -1.16 -16.60
CA TRP A 33 -2.38 0.21 -16.47
C TRP A 33 -3.49 1.24 -16.21
N LEU A 34 -4.65 1.09 -16.87
CA LEU A 34 -5.79 1.98 -16.68
C LEU A 34 -6.38 1.82 -15.28
N GLN A 35 -6.51 0.59 -14.80
CA GLN A 35 -6.99 0.32 -13.45
C GLN A 35 -6.02 0.81 -12.38
N GLY A 36 -4.71 0.74 -12.66
CA GLY A 36 -3.68 1.37 -11.85
C GLY A 36 -3.86 2.89 -11.77
N PHE A 37 -3.97 3.55 -12.92
CA PHE A 37 -4.24 4.98 -13.00
C PHE A 37 -5.49 5.39 -12.18
N LEU A 38 -6.60 4.68 -12.36
CA LEU A 38 -7.83 4.95 -11.61
C LEU A 38 -7.65 4.76 -10.10
N THR A 39 -6.97 3.68 -9.67
CA THR A 39 -6.63 3.46 -8.25
C THR A 39 -5.87 4.64 -7.66
N LEU A 40 -4.90 5.19 -8.41
CA LEU A 40 -4.09 6.31 -7.96
C LEU A 40 -4.92 7.60 -7.84
N ILE A 41 -5.75 7.90 -8.84
CA ILE A 41 -6.64 9.08 -8.81
C ILE A 41 -7.61 8.99 -7.63
N LEU A 42 -8.23 7.83 -7.42
CA LEU A 42 -9.13 7.60 -6.29
C LEU A 42 -8.41 7.78 -4.94
N THR A 43 -7.17 7.30 -4.84
CA THR A 43 -6.32 7.52 -3.66
C THR A 43 -6.11 9.01 -3.40
N PHE A 44 -5.75 9.79 -4.42
CA PHE A 44 -5.56 11.24 -4.26
C PHE A 44 -6.86 11.94 -3.87
N VAL A 45 -7.97 11.67 -4.55
CA VAL A 45 -9.28 12.25 -4.25
C VAL A 45 -9.70 11.99 -2.81
N CYS A 46 -9.47 10.77 -2.30
CA CYS A 46 -9.75 10.44 -0.89
C CYS A 46 -8.85 11.19 0.10
N LEU A 47 -7.64 11.59 -0.29
CA LEU A 47 -6.71 12.31 0.58
C LEU A 47 -6.85 13.83 0.54
N VAL A 48 -7.44 14.40 -0.52
CA VAL A 48 -7.66 15.85 -0.65
C VAL A 48 -8.31 16.48 0.59
N PRO A 49 -9.40 15.92 1.18
CA PRO A 49 -10.01 16.51 2.37
C PRO A 49 -9.05 16.62 3.56
N PHE A 50 -8.17 15.64 3.74
CA PHE A 50 -7.18 15.63 4.83
C PHE A 50 -6.08 16.68 4.59
N TYR A 51 -5.65 16.86 3.35
CA TYR A 51 -4.73 17.93 2.99
C TYR A 51 -5.35 19.32 3.18
N LEU A 52 -6.59 19.51 2.75
CA LEU A 52 -7.32 20.78 2.97
C LEU A 52 -7.45 21.08 4.46
N LEU A 53 -7.77 20.07 5.28
CA LEU A 53 -7.87 20.21 6.73
C LEU A 53 -6.56 20.70 7.36
N LEU A 54 -5.40 20.25 6.86
CA LEU A 54 -4.09 20.69 7.32
C LEU A 54 -3.75 22.10 6.82
N TYR A 55 -3.86 22.32 5.51
CA TYR A 55 -3.31 23.50 4.85
C TYR A 55 -4.19 24.73 4.98
N ILE A 56 -5.52 24.61 4.97
CA ILE A 56 -6.42 25.79 5.03
C ILE A 56 -6.13 26.64 6.28
N PRO A 57 -6.08 26.09 7.50
CA PRO A 57 -5.76 26.88 8.70
C PRO A 57 -4.36 27.50 8.66
N LEU A 58 -3.37 26.78 8.14
CA LEU A 58 -2.00 27.29 8.02
C LEU A 58 -1.92 28.49 7.05
N VAL A 59 -2.66 28.43 5.94
CA VAL A 59 -2.75 29.55 4.99
C VAL A 59 -3.42 30.75 5.66
N PHE A 60 -4.53 30.56 6.39
CA PHE A 60 -5.18 31.65 7.12
C PHE A 60 -4.27 32.28 8.18
N MET A 61 -3.52 31.48 8.92
CA MET A 61 -2.53 31.97 9.89
C MET A 61 -1.44 32.79 9.19
N GLY A 62 -0.89 32.29 8.07
CA GLY A 62 0.13 33.00 7.29
C GLY A 62 -0.35 34.28 6.60
N ILE A 63 -1.65 34.37 6.24
CA ILE A 63 -2.26 35.61 5.74
C ILE A 63 -2.42 36.63 6.87
N SER A 64 -2.82 36.17 8.06
CA SER A 64 -3.10 37.04 9.21
C SER A 64 -1.82 37.61 9.82
N ASP A 65 -0.73 36.86 9.77
CA ASP A 65 0.59 37.27 10.24
C ASP A 65 1.66 36.79 9.23
N PRO A 66 2.03 37.63 8.25
CA PRO A 66 3.02 37.27 7.22
C PRO A 66 4.40 36.91 7.80
N ASP A 67 4.75 37.41 8.98
CA ASP A 67 6.03 37.13 9.63
C ASP A 67 6.09 35.68 10.18
N MET A 68 4.96 34.97 10.30
CA MET A 68 4.91 33.55 10.68
C MET A 68 5.58 32.60 9.68
N LEU A 69 5.67 32.98 8.40
CA LEU A 69 6.31 32.19 7.34
C LEU A 69 7.77 32.59 7.11
N GLY A 70 8.26 33.57 7.89
CA GLY A 70 9.65 34.01 7.87
C GLY A 70 10.62 32.95 8.38
N LYS A 71 11.87 33.01 7.90
CA LYS A 71 12.90 31.95 8.04
C LYS A 71 13.23 31.50 9.46
N ASP A 72 12.95 32.29 10.49
CA ASP A 72 13.52 32.06 11.82
C ASP A 72 12.53 31.66 12.91
N LYS A 73 11.21 31.76 12.73
CA LYS A 73 10.23 31.44 13.77
C LYS A 73 8.90 30.95 13.20
N MET A 74 8.77 29.65 12.92
CA MET A 74 7.44 29.04 12.84
C MET A 74 6.76 29.23 14.21
N SER A 75 5.57 29.83 14.23
CA SER A 75 4.90 30.12 15.50
C SER A 75 4.58 28.83 16.27
N THR A 76 4.63 28.89 17.59
CA THR A 76 4.28 27.75 18.46
C THR A 76 2.90 27.16 18.14
N PRO A 77 1.84 27.95 17.86
CA PRO A 77 0.55 27.43 17.42
C PRO A 77 0.61 26.61 16.12
N ALA A 78 1.38 27.06 15.11
CA ALA A 78 1.54 26.30 13.86
C ALA A 78 2.29 24.98 14.09
N ILE A 79 3.32 24.98 14.94
CA ILE A 79 4.06 23.76 15.31
C ILE A 79 3.12 22.76 15.97
N ILE A 80 2.33 23.21 16.96
CA ILE A 80 1.36 22.34 17.65
C ILE A 80 0.32 21.80 16.67
N TRP A 81 -0.20 22.64 15.77
CA TRP A 81 -1.14 22.24 14.73
C TRP A 81 -0.56 21.14 13.84
N MET A 82 0.64 21.35 13.30
CA MET A 82 1.32 20.35 12.48
C MET A 82 1.62 19.06 13.23
N ALA A 83 2.08 19.16 14.49
CA ALA A 83 2.40 17.99 15.32
C ALA A 83 1.17 17.10 15.59
N VAL A 84 -0.04 17.69 15.67
CA VAL A 84 -1.29 16.95 15.89
C VAL A 84 -1.86 16.40 14.57
N PHE A 85 -1.93 17.23 13.53
CA PHE A 85 -2.62 16.86 12.29
C PHE A 85 -1.77 16.02 11.33
N LEU A 86 -0.44 16.17 11.33
CA LEU A 86 0.43 15.38 10.45
C LEU A 86 0.31 13.86 10.73
N PRO A 87 0.36 13.37 11.99
CA PRO A 87 0.08 11.97 12.29
C PRO A 87 -1.28 11.48 11.78
N ILE A 88 -2.33 12.31 11.89
CA ILE A 88 -3.68 11.96 11.42
C ILE A 88 -3.70 11.78 9.91
N ILE A 89 -3.04 12.66 9.16
CA ILE A 89 -2.95 12.58 7.69
C ILE A 89 -2.13 11.38 7.27
N VAL A 90 -0.99 11.11 7.93
CA VAL A 90 -0.17 9.93 7.64
C VAL A 90 -0.96 8.65 7.89
N MET A 91 -1.71 8.60 9.00
CA MET A 91 -2.60 7.47 9.30
C MET A 91 -3.70 7.32 8.23
N ALA A 92 -4.35 8.42 7.83
CA ALA A 92 -5.36 8.41 6.78
C ALA A 92 -4.77 7.92 5.43
N ALA A 93 -3.58 8.40 5.07
CA ALA A 93 -2.84 7.95 3.89
C ALA A 93 -2.54 6.45 3.92
N MET A 94 -2.12 5.91 5.07
CA MET A 94 -1.89 4.47 5.24
C MET A 94 -3.18 3.66 5.05
N VAL A 95 -4.28 4.08 5.68
CA VAL A 95 -5.58 3.39 5.58
C VAL A 95 -6.09 3.40 4.13
N VAL A 96 -6.09 4.56 3.48
CA VAL A 96 -6.53 4.74 2.09
C VAL A 96 -5.64 3.94 1.13
N SER A 97 -4.32 4.00 1.31
CA SER A 97 -3.35 3.27 0.50
C SER A 97 -3.50 1.76 0.62
N ILE A 98 -3.71 1.23 1.83
CA ILE A 98 -3.98 -0.21 2.04
C ILE A 98 -5.25 -0.61 1.31
N ALA A 99 -6.36 0.13 1.46
CA ALA A 99 -7.63 -0.23 0.84
C ALA A 99 -7.56 -0.24 -0.69
N PHE A 100 -7.04 0.82 -1.30
CA PHE A 100 -6.96 0.93 -2.75
C PHE A 100 -5.90 0.00 -3.35
N THR A 101 -4.76 -0.19 -2.68
CA THR A 101 -3.78 -1.20 -3.13
C THR A 101 -4.38 -2.60 -3.05
N SER A 102 -5.11 -2.95 -1.97
CA SER A 102 -5.77 -4.25 -1.88
C SER A 102 -6.83 -4.46 -2.97
N ALA A 103 -7.63 -3.44 -3.26
CA ALA A 103 -8.60 -3.48 -4.36
C ALA A 103 -7.91 -3.69 -5.72
N PHE A 104 -6.84 -2.93 -5.98
CA PHE A 104 -6.03 -3.07 -7.19
C PHE A 104 -5.42 -4.46 -7.33
N LEU A 105 -4.93 -5.06 -6.24
CA LEU A 105 -4.40 -6.43 -6.27
C LEU A 105 -5.48 -7.48 -6.60
N ARG A 106 -6.74 -7.27 -6.17
CA ARG A 106 -7.88 -8.13 -6.60
C ARG A 106 -8.13 -7.99 -8.10
N ILE A 107 -8.09 -6.78 -8.64
CA ILE A 107 -8.21 -6.53 -10.08
C ILE A 107 -7.06 -7.20 -10.84
N CYS A 108 -5.82 -7.08 -10.35
CA CYS A 108 -4.66 -7.78 -10.92
C CYS A 108 -4.90 -9.29 -11.01
N LYS A 109 -5.41 -9.91 -9.93
CA LYS A 109 -5.77 -11.34 -9.93
C LYS A 109 -6.79 -11.67 -11.00
N GLN A 110 -7.85 -10.86 -11.11
CA GLN A 110 -8.94 -11.07 -12.06
C GLN A 110 -8.44 -10.98 -13.52
N LYS A 111 -7.65 -9.95 -13.85
CA LYS A 111 -7.11 -9.75 -15.21
C LYS A 111 -6.01 -10.76 -15.56
N ASP A 112 -5.25 -11.23 -14.58
CA ASP A 112 -4.27 -12.30 -14.77
C ASP A 112 -4.96 -13.64 -15.04
N SER A 113 -6.06 -13.96 -14.34
CA SER A 113 -6.83 -15.20 -14.55
C SER A 113 -7.77 -15.17 -15.75
N GLY A 114 -7.90 -14.04 -16.45
CA GLY A 114 -8.83 -13.87 -17.58
C GLY A 114 -10.31 -13.89 -17.17
N ALA A 115 -10.63 -13.68 -15.89
CA ALA A 115 -12.00 -13.72 -15.40
C ALA A 115 -12.77 -12.46 -15.77
N THR A 116 -14.03 -12.61 -16.16
CA THR A 116 -14.96 -11.50 -16.42
C THR A 116 -15.64 -11.08 -15.13
N GLY A 117 -15.80 -9.77 -14.92
CA GLY A 117 -16.39 -9.19 -13.71
C GLY A 117 -16.07 -7.70 -13.62
N ALA A 118 -16.85 -6.95 -12.83
CA ALA A 118 -16.65 -5.51 -12.67
C ALA A 118 -15.40 -5.20 -11.83
N ASP A 119 -14.70 -4.11 -12.16
CA ASP A 119 -13.58 -3.60 -11.39
C ASP A 119 -14.12 -2.92 -10.10
N ASP A 120 -14.26 -3.67 -9.00
CA ASP A 120 -14.78 -3.16 -7.71
C ASP A 120 -13.69 -2.49 -6.85
N TYR A 121 -13.43 -1.21 -7.14
CA TYR A 121 -12.45 -0.38 -6.40
C TYR A 121 -12.83 -0.14 -4.93
N PHE A 122 -14.12 -0.13 -4.61
CA PHE A 122 -14.63 0.23 -3.29
C PHE A 122 -14.97 -0.99 -2.42
N PHE A 123 -14.58 -2.19 -2.86
CA PHE A 123 -14.85 -3.43 -2.14
C PHE A 123 -14.51 -3.38 -0.64
N PHE A 124 -13.36 -2.80 -0.29
CA PHE A 124 -12.89 -2.72 1.09
C PHE A 124 -13.55 -1.61 1.93
N PHE A 125 -14.29 -0.71 1.30
CA PHE A 125 -15.08 0.32 1.99
C PHE A 125 -16.45 -0.22 2.44
N LYS A 126 -16.82 -1.45 2.06
CA LYS A 126 -18.04 -2.13 2.54
C LYS A 126 -17.91 -2.47 4.03
N GLY A 127 -19.00 -2.32 4.79
CA GLY A 127 -19.00 -2.31 6.27
C GLY A 127 -18.31 -3.51 6.96
N ARG A 128 -18.32 -4.69 6.35
CA ARG A 128 -17.63 -5.89 6.87
C ARG A 128 -16.10 -5.76 6.90
N TYR A 129 -15.51 -4.97 6.01
CA TYR A 129 -14.06 -4.84 5.85
C TYR A 129 -13.51 -3.48 6.29
N PHE A 130 -14.37 -2.46 6.38
CA PHE A 130 -14.00 -1.09 6.74
C PHE A 130 -13.31 -0.99 8.11
N GLY A 131 -13.83 -1.66 9.15
CA GLY A 131 -13.16 -1.67 10.46
C GLY A 131 -11.78 -2.33 10.41
N LYS A 132 -11.63 -3.37 9.57
CA LYS A 132 -10.37 -4.11 9.41
C LYS A 132 -9.28 -3.27 8.75
N MET A 133 -9.62 -2.50 7.71
CA MET A 133 -8.64 -1.61 7.06
C MET A 133 -8.14 -0.50 8.00
N ILE A 134 -8.99 0.05 8.87
CA ILE A 134 -8.59 1.05 9.88
C ILE A 134 -7.57 0.44 10.86
N VAL A 135 -7.87 -0.74 11.40
CA VAL A 135 -6.97 -1.43 12.33
C VAL A 135 -5.64 -1.79 11.66
N LEU A 136 -5.66 -2.25 10.41
CA LEU A 136 -4.44 -2.52 9.65
C LEU A 136 -3.60 -1.25 9.43
N GLY A 137 -4.25 -0.12 9.09
CA GLY A 137 -3.58 1.17 8.97
C GLY A 137 -2.96 1.64 10.29
N LEU A 138 -3.65 1.44 11.42
CA LEU A 138 -3.12 1.77 12.75
C LEU A 138 -1.91 0.92 13.12
N ILE A 139 -1.95 -0.39 12.83
CA ILE A 139 -0.80 -1.28 13.05
C ILE A 139 0.38 -0.86 12.16
N ALA A 140 0.14 -0.59 10.87
CA ALA A 140 1.19 -0.15 9.95
C ALA A 140 1.81 1.19 10.38
N PHE A 141 0.99 2.13 10.85
CA PHE A 141 1.45 3.40 11.40
C PHE A 141 2.31 3.20 12.66
N GLY A 142 1.86 2.40 13.62
CA GLY A 142 2.62 2.08 14.82
C GLY A 142 3.95 1.39 14.52
N LEU A 143 3.96 0.43 13.60
CA LEU A 143 5.19 -0.22 13.13
C LEU A 143 6.14 0.77 12.47
N SER A 144 5.62 1.73 11.71
CA SER A 144 6.44 2.79 11.09
C SER A 144 7.09 3.69 12.13
N ILE A 145 6.37 4.06 13.21
CA ILE A 145 6.95 4.81 14.34
C ILE A 145 8.05 3.99 15.01
N ILE A 146 7.80 2.72 15.33
CA ILE A 146 8.80 1.83 15.94
C ILE A 146 10.05 1.74 15.03
N GLY A 147 9.86 1.56 13.73
CA GLY A 147 10.94 1.53 12.77
C GLY A 147 11.76 2.82 12.73
N ALA A 148 11.09 3.97 12.84
CA ALA A 148 11.74 5.28 12.85
C ALA A 148 12.58 5.48 14.12
N LEU A 149 12.05 5.08 15.27
CA LEU A 149 12.74 5.13 16.56
C LEU A 149 13.99 4.23 16.61
N LEU A 150 14.04 3.17 15.81
CA LEU A 150 15.22 2.31 15.62
C LEU A 150 16.21 2.89 14.60
N CYS A 151 16.49 4.19 14.71
CA CYS A 151 17.44 4.95 13.87
C CYS A 151 17.17 4.84 12.35
N GLY A 152 15.92 4.65 11.93
CA GLY A 152 15.54 4.46 10.52
C GLY A 152 15.93 3.10 9.91
N VAL A 153 16.91 2.38 10.47
CA VAL A 153 17.25 1.01 10.04
C VAL A 153 16.07 0.06 10.25
N GLY A 154 15.28 0.29 11.31
CA GLY A 154 14.02 -0.42 11.52
C GLY A 154 13.02 -0.20 10.38
N LEU A 155 12.91 1.01 9.83
CA LEU A 155 12.05 1.28 8.67
C LEU A 155 12.51 0.53 7.42
N LEU A 156 13.82 0.47 7.17
CA LEU A 156 14.37 -0.29 6.05
C LEU A 156 13.99 -1.76 6.13
N TYR A 157 14.07 -2.36 7.31
CA TYR A 157 13.62 -3.75 7.50
C TYR A 157 12.11 -3.89 7.32
N LEU A 158 11.32 -2.97 7.89
CA LEU A 158 9.85 -3.04 7.91
C LEU A 158 9.19 -2.74 6.55
N ILE A 159 9.89 -2.11 5.60
CA ILE A 159 9.33 -1.83 4.26
C ILE A 159 8.80 -3.10 3.58
N VAL A 160 9.50 -4.22 3.74
CA VAL A 160 9.14 -5.52 3.14
C VAL A 160 7.84 -6.05 3.74
N PRO A 161 7.75 -6.36 5.06
CA PRO A 161 6.52 -6.92 5.62
C PRO A 161 5.33 -5.96 5.53
N LEU A 162 5.54 -4.65 5.65
CA LEU A 162 4.46 -3.66 5.49
C LEU A 162 3.90 -3.64 4.07
N SER A 163 4.76 -3.78 3.04
CA SER A 163 4.31 -3.83 1.64
C SER A 163 3.39 -5.03 1.33
N LEU A 164 3.46 -6.11 2.11
CA LEU A 164 2.67 -7.32 1.90
C LEU A 164 1.29 -7.28 2.55
N ILE A 165 1.04 -6.35 3.49
CA ILE A 165 -0.24 -6.21 4.18
C ILE A 165 -1.40 -6.08 3.17
N PRO A 166 -1.33 -5.22 2.13
CA PRO A 166 -2.40 -5.11 1.17
C PRO A 166 -2.67 -6.41 0.41
N ALA A 167 -1.66 -7.23 0.12
CA ALA A 167 -1.84 -8.48 -0.60
C ALA A 167 -2.57 -9.54 0.25
N PHE A 168 -2.17 -9.70 1.52
CA PHE A 168 -2.87 -10.58 2.45
C PHE A 168 -4.29 -10.09 2.75
N PHE A 169 -4.49 -8.78 2.89
CA PHE A 169 -5.84 -8.22 3.05
C PHE A 169 -6.70 -8.39 1.79
N ALA A 170 -6.10 -8.30 0.59
CA ALA A 170 -6.78 -8.48 -0.69
C ALA A 170 -7.31 -9.91 -0.89
N PHE A 171 -6.48 -10.90 -0.54
CA PHE A 171 -6.72 -12.29 -0.91
C PHE A 171 -7.16 -13.17 0.25
N ARG A 172 -7.04 -12.70 1.49
CA ARG A 172 -7.57 -13.34 2.71
C ARG A 172 -8.23 -12.33 3.65
N PRO A 173 -9.26 -11.61 3.18
CA PRO A 173 -9.94 -10.60 3.98
C PRO A 173 -10.67 -11.16 5.21
N GLU A 174 -10.82 -12.48 5.33
CA GLU A 174 -11.37 -13.20 6.48
C GLU A 174 -10.43 -13.26 7.69
N MET A 175 -9.11 -13.22 7.50
CA MET A 175 -8.11 -13.26 8.58
C MET A 175 -8.20 -12.04 9.49
N SER A 176 -7.90 -12.21 10.78
CA SER A 176 -7.79 -11.07 11.70
C SER A 176 -6.66 -10.12 11.28
N PRO A 177 -6.71 -8.82 11.64
CA PRO A 177 -5.65 -7.87 11.32
C PRO A 177 -4.25 -8.35 11.74
N MET A 178 -4.14 -8.98 12.91
CA MET A 178 -2.87 -9.46 13.44
C MET A 178 -2.34 -10.68 12.67
N GLU A 179 -3.22 -11.57 12.21
CA GLU A 179 -2.83 -12.70 11.35
C GLU A 179 -2.30 -12.21 9.99
N ILE A 180 -2.95 -11.21 9.40
CA ILE A 180 -2.50 -10.56 8.15
C ILE A 180 -1.09 -9.99 8.32
N VAL A 181 -0.86 -9.24 9.40
CA VAL A 181 0.45 -8.64 9.68
C VAL A 181 1.50 -9.74 9.89
N LYS A 182 1.23 -10.74 10.74
CA LYS A 182 2.15 -11.87 10.98
C LYS A 182 2.50 -12.63 9.70
N ALA A 183 1.51 -12.87 8.83
CA ALA A 183 1.73 -13.51 7.55
C ALA A 183 2.64 -12.68 6.62
N GLY A 184 2.45 -11.36 6.62
CA GLY A 184 3.35 -10.41 5.95
C GLY A 184 4.79 -10.51 6.47
N PHE A 185 4.99 -10.57 7.79
CA PHE A 185 6.31 -10.78 8.39
C PHE A 185 6.94 -12.11 8.01
N GLN A 186 6.18 -13.20 8.00
CA GLN A 186 6.71 -14.52 7.67
C GLN A 186 7.15 -14.63 6.22
N LEU A 187 6.28 -14.24 5.28
CA LEU A 187 6.61 -14.27 3.86
C LEU A 187 7.73 -13.28 3.54
N GLY A 188 7.66 -12.09 4.15
CA GLY A 188 8.66 -11.04 4.05
C GLY A 188 10.03 -11.51 4.53
N ASN A 189 10.14 -12.10 5.72
CA ASN A 189 11.41 -12.59 6.27
C ASN A 189 12.01 -13.70 5.43
N LYS A 190 11.18 -14.63 4.93
CA LYS A 190 11.66 -15.74 4.11
C LYS A 190 12.31 -15.27 2.81
N ASN A 191 11.78 -14.20 2.20
CA ASN A 191 12.21 -13.73 0.88
C ASN A 191 12.67 -12.27 0.90
N TRP A 192 13.24 -11.82 2.02
CA TRP A 192 13.41 -10.39 2.29
C TRP A 192 14.15 -9.65 1.18
N LEU A 193 15.32 -10.17 0.76
CA LEU A 193 16.14 -9.55 -0.28
C LEU A 193 15.44 -9.49 -1.64
N VAL A 194 14.70 -10.53 -2.01
CA VAL A 194 13.99 -10.58 -3.29
C VAL A 194 12.85 -9.56 -3.30
N ILE A 195 12.06 -9.51 -2.24
CA ILE A 195 10.93 -8.58 -2.14
C ILE A 195 11.44 -7.14 -2.02
N PHE A 196 12.47 -6.90 -1.21
CA PHE A 196 13.12 -5.59 -1.10
C PHE A 196 13.64 -5.11 -2.45
N GLY A 197 14.38 -5.95 -3.17
CA GLY A 197 14.86 -5.64 -4.52
C GLY A 197 13.72 -5.31 -5.47
N LEU A 198 12.63 -6.10 -5.45
CA LEU A 198 11.47 -5.85 -6.32
C LEU A 198 10.81 -4.50 -6.00
N ILE A 199 10.65 -4.16 -4.73
CA ILE A 199 10.09 -2.86 -4.31
C ILE A 199 10.95 -1.71 -4.86
N ILE A 200 12.27 -1.79 -4.71
CA ILE A 200 13.19 -0.73 -5.17
C ILE A 200 13.21 -0.64 -6.69
N VAL A 201 13.46 -1.75 -7.40
CA VAL A 201 13.59 -1.74 -8.86
C VAL A 201 12.28 -1.37 -9.53
N MET A 202 11.16 -1.95 -9.10
CA MET A 202 9.85 -1.65 -9.68
C MET A 202 9.36 -0.26 -9.27
N GLY A 203 9.77 0.24 -8.10
CA GLY A 203 9.56 1.64 -7.70
C GLY A 203 10.28 2.61 -8.64
N ILE A 204 11.57 2.41 -8.87
CA ILE A 204 12.36 3.26 -9.79
C ILE A 204 11.76 3.24 -11.21
N VAL A 205 11.41 2.06 -11.72
CA VAL A 205 10.80 1.95 -13.06
C VAL A 205 9.43 2.64 -13.11
N ALA A 206 8.64 2.56 -12.04
CA ALA A 206 7.35 3.24 -11.94
C ALA A 206 7.50 4.78 -11.97
N GLU A 207 8.63 5.33 -11.52
CA GLU A 207 8.91 6.78 -11.57
C GLU A 207 9.41 7.26 -12.95
N LEU A 208 9.79 6.36 -13.87
CA LEU A 208 10.25 6.76 -15.21
C LEU A 208 9.18 7.47 -16.05
N GLY A 209 7.91 7.41 -15.64
CA GLY A 209 6.84 8.25 -16.17
C GLY A 209 7.12 9.76 -16.06
N ILE A 210 8.05 10.17 -15.19
CA ILE A 210 8.48 11.58 -15.09
C ILE A 210 9.04 12.13 -16.41
N ILE A 211 9.61 11.27 -17.26
CA ILE A 211 10.16 11.61 -18.58
C ILE A 211 9.04 12.16 -19.49
N LEU A 212 7.79 11.74 -19.28
CA LEU A 212 6.61 12.23 -19.99
C LEU A 212 6.01 13.46 -19.28
N CYS A 213 6.82 14.49 -19.08
CA CYS A 213 6.45 15.77 -18.47
C CYS A 213 5.82 15.66 -17.07
N GLY A 214 6.23 14.67 -16.27
CA GLY A 214 5.69 14.42 -14.92
C GLY A 214 4.31 13.74 -14.90
N ILE A 215 3.44 14.03 -15.88
CA ILE A 215 2.08 13.44 -15.97
C ILE A 215 2.15 11.93 -16.17
N GLY A 216 3.17 11.42 -16.86
CA GLY A 216 3.37 9.98 -17.05
C GLY A 216 3.42 9.18 -15.74
N ILE A 217 3.86 9.77 -14.63
CA ILE A 217 3.89 9.13 -13.31
C ILE A 217 2.49 8.63 -12.92
N LEU A 218 1.43 9.36 -13.28
CA LEU A 218 0.07 8.96 -12.94
C LEU A 218 -0.31 7.60 -13.57
N PHE A 219 0.25 7.30 -14.73
CA PHE A 219 0.01 6.06 -15.45
C PHE A 219 0.97 4.94 -15.03
N THR A 220 2.19 5.27 -14.57
CA THR A 220 3.23 4.29 -14.25
C THR A 220 3.37 3.97 -12.76
N ALA A 221 2.93 4.83 -11.84
CA ALA A 221 3.17 4.67 -10.39
C ALA A 221 2.68 3.32 -9.83
N MET A 222 1.53 2.84 -10.30
CA MET A 222 0.93 1.59 -9.83
C MET A 222 1.64 0.32 -10.34
N LEU A 223 2.57 0.44 -11.30
CA LEU A 223 3.48 -0.65 -11.67
C LEU A 223 4.23 -1.18 -10.44
N SER A 224 4.64 -0.29 -9.53
CA SER A 224 5.35 -0.64 -8.30
C SER A 224 4.57 -1.58 -7.37
N LYS A 225 3.24 -1.67 -7.50
CA LYS A 225 2.38 -2.50 -6.65
C LYS A 225 2.12 -3.89 -7.23
N ILE A 226 2.28 -4.07 -8.54
CA ILE A 226 2.00 -5.34 -9.23
C ILE A 226 2.85 -6.51 -8.72
N PRO A 227 4.17 -6.36 -8.42
CA PRO A 227 4.96 -7.46 -7.88
C PRO A 227 4.37 -8.12 -6.64
N LEU A 228 3.65 -7.35 -5.81
CA LEU A 228 3.01 -7.85 -4.59
C LEU A 228 1.96 -8.93 -4.89
N TYR A 229 1.29 -8.84 -6.05
CA TYR A 229 0.37 -9.88 -6.54
C TYR A 229 1.11 -11.20 -6.78
N PHE A 230 2.21 -11.16 -7.54
CA PHE A 230 2.98 -12.36 -7.88
C PHE A 230 3.75 -12.91 -6.67
N ILE A 231 4.28 -12.06 -5.80
CA ILE A 231 4.89 -12.45 -4.51
C ILE A 231 3.89 -13.27 -3.68
N TYR A 232 2.64 -12.80 -3.58
CA TYR A 232 1.60 -13.56 -2.90
C TYR A 232 1.23 -14.85 -3.65
N LYS A 233 1.02 -14.77 -4.97
CA LYS A 233 0.64 -15.90 -5.82
C LYS A 233 1.65 -17.05 -5.74
N ASP A 234 2.94 -16.75 -5.79
CA ASP A 234 4.00 -17.77 -5.80
C ASP A 234 4.40 -18.19 -4.37
N GLY A 235 4.38 -17.26 -3.41
CA GLY A 235 4.81 -17.51 -2.04
C GLY A 235 3.74 -18.20 -1.16
N VAL A 236 2.48 -18.00 -1.49
CA VAL A 236 1.31 -18.50 -0.73
C VAL A 236 0.34 -19.26 -1.63
N GLY A 237 0.01 -18.70 -2.79
CA GLY A 237 -1.01 -19.24 -3.69
C GLY A 237 -2.44 -18.98 -3.23
N PHE A 238 -3.39 -19.29 -4.13
CA PHE A 238 -4.83 -19.05 -3.91
C PHE A 238 -5.60 -20.29 -3.45
N ASN A 239 -4.91 -21.39 -3.14
CA ASN A 239 -5.56 -22.64 -2.77
C ASN A 239 -6.44 -22.45 -1.53
N GLY A 240 -7.73 -22.79 -1.68
CA GLY A 240 -8.69 -22.96 -0.59
C GLY A 240 -9.78 -21.91 -0.44
N GLN A 241 -9.72 -20.73 -1.07
CA GLN A 241 -10.85 -19.78 -1.12
C GLN A 241 -10.82 -18.94 -2.40
N ASN A 242 -11.69 -19.29 -3.34
CA ASN A 242 -12.24 -18.30 -4.25
C ASN A 242 -13.08 -17.37 -3.37
N VAL A 243 -12.55 -16.21 -2.97
CA VAL A 243 -13.44 -15.07 -2.73
C VAL A 243 -14.22 -14.94 -4.04
N PRO A 244 -15.55 -15.11 -4.06
CA PRO A 244 -16.31 -15.03 -5.29
C PRO A 244 -15.92 -13.73 -5.98
N LEU A 245 -15.46 -13.84 -7.22
CA LEU A 245 -15.62 -12.77 -8.18
C LEU A 245 -17.13 -12.80 -8.42
N GLU A 246 -17.90 -12.09 -7.61
CA GLU A 246 -19.36 -12.04 -7.78
C GLU A 246 -19.65 -11.65 -9.23
N GLU A 247 -20.57 -12.40 -9.84
CA GLU A 247 -21.15 -12.13 -11.16
C GLU A 247 -21.78 -10.73 -11.22
#